data_AF-A0AAV5B503-F1
#
_entry.id   AF-A0AAV5B503-F1
#
_cell.length_a   1.000
_cell.length_b   1.000
_cell.length_c   1.000
_cell.angle_alpha   90.00
_cell.angle_beta   90.00
_cell.angle_gamma   90.00
#
_symmetry.space_group_name_H-M   'P 1'
#
loop_
_entity.id
_entity.type
_entity.pdbx_description
1 polymer ?
#
loop_
_entity_poly.entity_id
_entity_poly.type
_entity_poly.pdbx_seq_one_letter_code
_entity_poly.pdbx_strand_id
1 'polypeptide(L)'
;MSLPRENRFDEIAPLLPKVEKPARYLGHEWGSTEPDEDAFHVCMVFPDVYEIGVPNLGVAILYRALNRTPGLSCERCYLPWPDMADAMRAAGVPLLSLESASPVASFGMVGVSIAHELAGTNVVEALDLARIPVRACDRAEDEAIVVAGGPGIWNPEPLAPMFDAFLLGEGEEHIVEVAEAVKAGREAGLPRAQIVASLVDVPGTYVPSAYEVRRDGEGTRFGYVVPKEGSGAPEVVLRRVADDFRASDPCAGTIVPSLETVQDRLSVEVLRGCARGCRFCQAGITYRPVRERDADDVVAACVEGLARTGYDEVSLMSLSTTDHSQCARILHRLNRCFEDEAVRVSIPSQRLDSFGVEMALEVSGAKRGGLTFAPEAGSQRLRDVINKNVTEEDLERAARNAFENGWQRMKLYFMMGLPTETDDDIRAIPRLAERVLAIGREIVPKGRRGSLSVSVSVAVFVPKAHTPFQWCGQLPIEEVRRRQALLLETVSDRAVRVSYHDADTSMLEAALSKMGREGFDLIYGAWRRGCRFDAWTDRFRFDGWCDAAGELDIDLAVTATEELPLDARLPWDHASPGVSKGFLKREWRRALQGKTTGDCTRESCTGCGICPTLGVENVLAGER
;
A
#
# COMPACT_ATOMS: atom_id res chain seq x y z
N MET A 1 -12.44 -27.34 16.30
CA MET A 1 -12.68 -26.84 17.67
C MET A 1 -11.91 -25.56 17.78
N SER A 2 -12.61 -24.44 17.95
CA SER A 2 -11.95 -23.16 18.21
C SER A 2 -11.04 -23.26 19.44
N LEU A 3 -9.89 -22.59 19.37
CA LEU A 3 -9.01 -22.46 20.52
C LEU A 3 -9.68 -21.52 21.54
N PRO A 4 -9.61 -21.82 22.86
CA PRO A 4 -10.12 -20.89 23.85
C PRO A 4 -9.33 -19.57 23.82
N ARG A 5 -10.02 -18.47 24.10
CA ARG A 5 -9.37 -17.16 24.28
C ARG A 5 -8.76 -17.12 25.68
N GLU A 6 -7.46 -17.35 25.76
CA GLU A 6 -6.69 -17.36 26.99
C GLU A 6 -5.30 -16.79 26.73
N ASN A 7 -4.69 -16.15 27.74
CA ASN A 7 -3.33 -15.65 27.62
C ASN A 7 -2.34 -16.84 27.60
N ARG A 8 -1.57 -16.96 26.50
CA ARG A 8 -0.58 -18.04 26.30
C ARG A 8 0.85 -17.50 26.22
N PHE A 9 1.13 -16.34 26.82
CA PHE A 9 2.46 -15.74 26.80
C PHE A 9 3.54 -16.66 27.40
N ASP A 10 3.19 -17.42 28.43
CA ASP A 10 4.09 -18.40 29.08
C ASP A 10 4.63 -19.48 28.12
N GLU A 11 3.96 -19.70 26.99
CA GLU A 11 4.41 -20.63 25.95
C GLU A 11 5.39 -19.97 24.95
N ILE A 12 5.27 -18.65 24.73
CA ILE A 12 6.19 -17.88 23.90
C ILE A 12 7.45 -17.48 24.67
N ALA A 13 7.33 -17.17 25.97
CA ALA A 13 8.45 -16.68 26.78
C ALA A 13 9.73 -17.56 26.70
N PRO A 14 9.66 -18.91 26.70
CA PRO A 14 10.83 -19.78 26.54
C PRO A 14 11.47 -19.77 25.13
N LEU A 15 10.76 -19.23 24.14
CA LEU A 15 11.22 -19.11 22.75
C LEU A 15 11.99 -17.79 22.51
N LEU A 16 11.66 -16.73 23.24
CA LEU A 16 12.25 -15.40 23.08
C LEU A 16 13.79 -15.38 23.08
N PRO A 17 14.52 -16.13 23.93
CA PRO A 17 15.98 -16.13 23.91
C PRO A 17 16.61 -16.80 22.67
N LYS A 18 15.80 -17.44 21.82
CA LYS A 18 16.25 -18.26 20.68
C LYS A 18 16.03 -17.59 19.32
N VAL A 19 15.45 -16.38 19.30
CA VAL A 19 15.01 -15.70 18.08
C VAL A 19 15.61 -14.30 17.99
N GLU A 20 15.64 -13.76 16.78
CA GLU A 20 16.05 -12.40 16.51
C GLU A 20 14.97 -11.41 16.93
N LYS A 21 15.42 -10.29 17.54
CA LYS A 21 14.56 -9.19 18.00
C LYS A 21 13.34 -9.65 18.81
N PRO A 22 13.54 -10.30 19.97
CA PRO A 22 12.43 -10.81 20.80
C PRO A 22 11.42 -9.73 21.24
N ALA A 23 11.83 -8.46 21.24
CA ALA A 23 10.97 -7.31 21.52
C ALA A 23 9.72 -7.22 20.61
N ARG A 24 9.73 -7.86 19.43
CA ARG A 24 8.57 -7.95 18.51
C ARG A 24 7.34 -8.63 19.14
N TYR A 25 7.55 -9.45 20.17
CA TYR A 25 6.56 -10.38 20.68
C TYR A 25 6.17 -10.11 22.14
N LEU A 26 6.62 -9.00 22.74
CA LEU A 26 6.43 -8.72 24.17
C LEU A 26 5.06 -8.13 24.51
N GLY A 27 4.48 -7.34 23.60
CA GLY A 27 3.25 -6.59 23.88
C GLY A 27 3.42 -5.45 24.87
N HIS A 28 2.31 -5.02 25.48
CA HIS A 28 2.25 -3.97 26.51
C HIS A 28 2.90 -2.63 26.13
N GLU A 29 2.77 -2.25 24.86
CA GLU A 29 3.30 -0.99 24.34
C GLU A 29 2.57 0.21 24.93
N TRP A 30 3.27 1.33 25.09
CA TRP A 30 2.63 2.56 25.52
C TRP A 30 1.59 3.00 24.48
N GLY A 31 0.38 3.33 24.95
CA GLY A 31 -0.73 3.73 24.09
C GLY A 31 -1.52 2.57 23.47
N SER A 32 -1.18 1.31 23.75
CA SER A 32 -2.07 0.18 23.45
C SER A 32 -3.33 0.25 24.31
N THR A 33 -4.40 -0.38 23.84
CA THR A 33 -5.70 -0.44 24.52
C THR A 33 -5.79 -1.76 25.26
N GLU A 34 -6.18 -1.72 26.54
CA GLU A 34 -6.46 -2.94 27.29
C GLU A 34 -7.72 -3.62 26.71
N PRO A 35 -7.67 -4.93 26.41
CA PRO A 35 -8.84 -5.64 25.90
C PRO A 35 -10.00 -5.66 26.89
N ASP A 36 -11.22 -5.39 26.40
CA ASP A 36 -12.46 -5.53 27.17
C ASP A 36 -12.97 -6.97 27.06
N GLU A 37 -12.93 -7.73 28.15
CA GLU A 37 -13.28 -9.16 28.17
C GLU A 37 -14.74 -9.46 27.81
N ASP A 38 -15.65 -8.49 27.99
CA ASP A 38 -17.08 -8.65 27.71
C ASP A 38 -17.45 -8.21 26.28
N ALA A 39 -16.49 -7.71 25.50
CA ALA A 39 -16.71 -7.18 24.15
C ALA A 39 -16.61 -8.25 23.06
N PHE A 40 -17.10 -7.90 21.86
CA PHE A 40 -16.83 -8.72 20.67
C PHE A 40 -15.40 -8.47 20.20
N HIS A 41 -14.58 -9.53 20.22
CA HIS A 41 -13.16 -9.43 19.94
C HIS A 41 -12.83 -9.56 18.45
N VAL A 42 -12.03 -8.61 17.97
CA VAL A 42 -11.46 -8.55 16.62
C VAL A 42 -9.94 -8.59 16.69
N CYS A 43 -9.29 -9.37 15.83
CA CYS A 43 -7.82 -9.33 15.67
C CYS A 43 -7.45 -8.71 14.32
N MET A 44 -6.68 -7.63 14.34
CA MET A 44 -6.13 -6.99 13.14
C MET A 44 -4.73 -7.53 12.86
N VAL A 45 -4.63 -8.37 11.84
CA VAL A 45 -3.40 -8.96 11.36
C VAL A 45 -2.79 -8.08 10.26
N PHE A 46 -1.52 -7.73 10.41
CA PHE A 46 -0.70 -7.24 9.32
C PHE A 46 0.24 -8.37 8.86
N PRO A 47 0.17 -8.82 7.59
CA PRO A 47 0.89 -9.99 7.10
C PRO A 47 2.37 -9.67 6.78
N ASP A 48 3.05 -9.03 7.72
CA ASP A 48 4.50 -8.80 7.72
C ASP A 48 4.98 -8.59 9.16
N VAL A 49 6.28 -8.43 9.35
CA VAL A 49 6.88 -8.23 10.68
C VAL A 49 6.43 -6.94 11.33
N TYR A 50 6.49 -6.96 12.66
CA TYR A 50 6.15 -5.86 13.56
C TYR A 50 6.75 -4.50 13.14
N GLU A 51 8.03 -4.43 12.77
CA GLU A 51 8.70 -3.15 12.44
C GLU A 51 8.15 -2.48 11.17
N ILE A 52 7.47 -3.24 10.32
CA ILE A 52 6.78 -2.74 9.12
C ILE A 52 5.31 -2.44 9.44
N GLY A 53 4.67 -3.33 10.21
CA GLY A 53 3.25 -3.24 10.49
C GLY A 53 2.85 -2.15 11.48
N VAL A 54 3.63 -1.93 12.54
CA VAL A 54 3.30 -0.91 13.57
C VAL A 54 3.20 0.51 13.00
N PRO A 55 4.14 0.99 12.16
CA PRO A 55 4.00 2.32 11.57
C PRO A 55 2.98 2.38 10.43
N ASN A 56 2.25 1.29 10.13
CA ASN A 56 1.20 1.33 9.12
C ASN A 56 -0.02 2.12 9.63
N LEU A 57 -0.19 3.34 9.13
CA LEU A 57 -1.29 4.20 9.58
C LEU A 57 -2.67 3.57 9.32
N GLY A 58 -2.85 2.83 8.23
CA GLY A 58 -4.11 2.15 7.96
C GLY A 58 -4.50 1.18 9.08
N VAL A 59 -3.54 0.35 9.53
CA VAL A 59 -3.77 -0.56 10.67
C VAL A 59 -4.06 0.23 11.96
N ALA A 60 -3.31 1.31 12.24
CA ALA A 60 -3.52 2.14 13.42
C ALA A 60 -4.91 2.80 13.43
N ILE A 61 -5.37 3.29 12.27
CA ILE A 61 -6.71 3.86 12.07
C ILE A 61 -7.79 2.82 12.39
N LEU A 62 -7.71 1.62 11.80
CA LEU A 62 -8.72 0.56 11.99
C LEU A 62 -8.76 0.05 13.43
N TYR A 63 -7.58 -0.19 14.01
CA TYR A 63 -7.43 -0.58 15.41
C TYR A 63 -8.10 0.42 16.36
N ARG A 64 -7.89 1.72 16.12
CA ARG A 64 -8.47 2.79 16.94
C ARG A 64 -9.96 2.95 16.72
N ALA A 65 -10.45 2.79 15.47
CA ALA A 65 -11.87 2.85 15.17
C ALA A 65 -12.64 1.77 15.94
N LEU A 66 -12.18 0.52 15.87
CA LEU A 66 -12.79 -0.60 16.60
C LEU A 66 -12.76 -0.38 18.12
N ASN A 67 -11.61 -0.01 18.70
CA ASN A 67 -11.47 0.18 20.15
C ASN A 67 -12.18 1.43 20.71
N ARG A 68 -12.65 2.34 19.85
CA ARG A 68 -13.50 3.48 20.26
C ARG A 68 -14.99 3.14 20.22
N THR A 69 -15.36 2.05 19.58
CA THR A 69 -16.76 1.63 19.47
C THR A 69 -17.16 0.79 20.68
N PRO A 70 -18.18 1.20 21.45
CA PRO A 70 -18.64 0.43 22.61
C PRO A 70 -19.01 -1.01 22.25
N GLY A 71 -18.52 -1.97 23.05
CA GLY A 71 -18.82 -3.38 22.87
C GLY A 71 -18.04 -4.09 21.77
N LEU A 72 -17.02 -3.44 21.20
CA LEU A 72 -15.97 -4.03 20.36
C LEU A 72 -14.62 -3.90 21.08
N SER A 73 -13.75 -4.90 20.93
CA SER A 73 -12.38 -4.86 21.39
C SER A 73 -11.46 -5.38 20.31
N CYS A 74 -10.44 -4.59 19.95
CA CYS A 74 -9.51 -4.94 18.89
C CYS A 74 -8.10 -5.14 19.42
N GLU A 75 -7.47 -6.22 18.99
CA GLU A 75 -6.06 -6.52 19.24
C GLU A 75 -5.29 -6.60 17.92
N ARG A 76 -3.97 -6.40 17.97
CA ARG A 76 -3.07 -6.44 16.81
C ARG A 76 -2.35 -7.77 16.74
N CYS A 77 -1.98 -8.16 15.53
CA CYS A 77 -1.11 -9.29 15.29
C CYS A 77 -0.23 -8.99 14.08
N TYR A 78 1.03 -9.42 14.14
CA TYR A 78 1.99 -9.31 13.07
C TYR A 78 2.52 -10.69 12.76
N LEU A 79 2.87 -10.95 11.50
CA LEU A 79 3.45 -12.24 11.14
C LEU A 79 4.83 -12.39 11.81
N PRO A 80 5.07 -13.43 12.61
CA PRO A 80 6.38 -13.65 13.22
C PRO A 80 7.45 -13.88 12.15
N TRP A 81 8.67 -13.42 12.43
CA TRP A 81 9.80 -13.71 11.56
C TRP A 81 10.02 -15.24 11.49
N PRO A 82 10.60 -15.80 10.39
CA PRO A 82 10.68 -17.24 10.18
C PRO A 82 11.27 -18.04 11.36
N ASP A 83 12.25 -17.49 12.07
CA ASP A 83 12.85 -18.14 13.24
C ASP A 83 11.85 -18.34 14.39
N MET A 84 11.03 -17.33 14.70
CA MET A 84 9.97 -17.42 15.69
C MET A 84 8.79 -18.26 15.18
N ALA A 85 8.35 -18.08 13.94
CA ALA A 85 7.28 -18.89 13.36
C ALA A 85 7.63 -20.39 13.40
N ASP A 86 8.87 -20.75 13.07
CA ASP A 86 9.35 -22.13 13.11
C ASP A 86 9.49 -22.65 14.55
N ALA A 87 9.95 -21.81 15.49
CA ALA A 87 10.03 -22.16 16.91
C ALA A 87 8.64 -22.38 17.52
N MET A 88 7.66 -21.52 17.22
CA MET A 88 6.27 -21.65 17.64
C MET A 88 5.65 -22.94 17.09
N ARG A 89 5.83 -23.20 15.79
CA ARG A 89 5.35 -24.43 15.13
C ARG A 89 5.96 -25.68 15.76
N ALA A 90 7.26 -25.69 16.04
CA ALA A 90 7.94 -26.80 16.71
C ALA A 90 7.48 -27.01 18.16
N ALA A 91 7.14 -25.94 18.87
CA ALA A 91 6.63 -25.99 20.24
C ALA A 91 5.10 -26.22 20.32
N GLY A 92 4.40 -26.24 19.19
CA GLY A 92 2.94 -26.37 19.17
C GLY A 92 2.20 -25.12 19.67
N VAL A 93 2.83 -23.95 19.57
CA VAL A 93 2.25 -22.64 19.93
C VAL A 93 1.58 -22.04 18.68
N PRO A 94 0.29 -21.68 18.72
CA PRO A 94 -0.38 -21.01 17.60
C PRO A 94 0.04 -19.53 17.51
N LEU A 95 -0.30 -18.87 16.42
CA LEU A 95 -0.17 -17.41 16.31
C LEU A 95 -1.01 -16.73 17.41
N LEU A 96 -0.40 -15.78 18.13
CA LEU A 96 -1.02 -15.05 19.23
C LEU A 96 -1.19 -13.56 18.88
N SER A 97 -2.21 -12.93 19.46
CA SER A 97 -2.36 -11.47 19.47
C SER A 97 -1.30 -10.81 20.35
N LEU A 98 -1.04 -9.52 20.12
CA LEU A 98 0.03 -8.80 20.79
C LEU A 98 -0.37 -8.30 22.19
N GLU A 99 -1.61 -7.84 22.37
CA GLU A 99 -2.08 -7.24 23.62
C GLU A 99 -2.33 -8.25 24.73
N SER A 100 -2.99 -9.38 24.42
CA SER A 100 -3.34 -10.40 25.42
C SER A 100 -2.61 -11.74 25.28
N ALA A 101 -1.78 -11.90 24.24
CA ALA A 101 -1.21 -13.20 23.87
C ALA A 101 -2.28 -14.30 23.70
N SER A 102 -3.47 -13.93 23.21
CA SER A 102 -4.56 -14.87 22.93
C SER A 102 -4.38 -15.51 21.55
N PRO A 103 -4.72 -16.80 21.36
CA PRO A 103 -4.71 -17.42 20.03
C PRO A 103 -5.55 -16.65 19.02
N VAL A 104 -5.00 -16.33 17.85
CA VAL A 104 -5.73 -15.54 16.83
C VAL A 104 -7.02 -16.25 16.37
N ALA A 105 -7.04 -17.59 16.36
CA ALA A 105 -8.24 -18.37 16.04
C ALA A 105 -9.38 -18.26 17.07
N SER A 106 -9.15 -17.68 18.26
CA SER A 106 -10.19 -17.51 19.28
C SER A 106 -11.02 -16.23 19.12
N PHE A 107 -10.68 -15.37 18.15
CA PHE A 107 -11.36 -14.10 17.92
C PHE A 107 -12.63 -14.30 17.09
N GLY A 108 -13.66 -13.47 17.31
CA GLY A 108 -14.91 -13.55 16.54
C GLY A 108 -14.74 -13.13 15.08
N MET A 109 -13.81 -12.19 14.85
CA MET A 109 -13.42 -11.72 13.53
C MET A 109 -11.90 -11.49 13.45
N VAL A 110 -11.30 -11.81 12.30
CA VAL A 110 -9.90 -11.51 12.00
C VAL A 110 -9.86 -10.63 10.75
N GLY A 111 -9.32 -9.41 10.88
CA GLY A 111 -9.11 -8.50 9.76
C GLY A 111 -7.67 -8.55 9.29
N VAL A 112 -7.43 -8.63 7.98
CA VAL A 112 -6.08 -8.66 7.39
C VAL A 112 -5.88 -7.44 6.49
N SER A 113 -4.88 -6.61 6.77
CA SER A 113 -4.55 -5.44 5.94
C SER A 113 -3.45 -5.79 4.93
N ILE A 114 -3.81 -5.86 3.65
CA ILE A 114 -2.95 -6.35 2.57
C ILE A 114 -2.36 -5.16 1.81
N ALA A 115 -1.03 -5.06 1.82
CA ALA A 115 -0.32 -3.95 1.18
C ALA A 115 -0.05 -4.16 -0.32
N HIS A 116 0.22 -5.40 -0.73
CA HIS A 116 0.58 -5.78 -2.10
C HIS A 116 0.36 -7.28 -2.32
N GLU A 117 0.38 -7.73 -3.56
CA GLU A 117 0.03 -9.09 -3.99
C GLU A 117 1.04 -10.15 -3.47
N LEU A 118 2.32 -9.78 -3.36
CA LEU A 118 3.36 -10.67 -2.79
C LEU A 118 3.14 -11.01 -1.30
N ALA A 119 2.25 -10.29 -0.60
CA ALA A 119 1.89 -10.64 0.77
C ALA A 119 0.99 -11.89 0.84
N GLY A 120 0.51 -12.42 -0.29
CA GLY A 120 -0.37 -13.60 -0.32
C GLY A 120 0.18 -14.81 0.42
N THR A 121 1.48 -15.11 0.29
CA THR A 121 2.12 -16.22 1.02
C THR A 121 2.23 -15.94 2.51
N ASN A 122 2.41 -14.69 2.91
CA ASN A 122 2.40 -14.27 4.31
C ASN A 122 1.01 -14.38 4.94
N VAL A 123 -0.05 -14.10 4.18
CA VAL A 123 -1.43 -14.35 4.62
C VAL A 123 -1.64 -15.85 4.88
N VAL A 124 -1.18 -16.72 3.96
CA VAL A 124 -1.25 -18.17 4.16
C VAL A 124 -0.47 -18.60 5.41
N GLU A 125 0.76 -18.11 5.60
CA GLU A 125 1.57 -18.41 6.80
C GLU A 125 0.88 -17.95 8.09
N ALA A 126 0.26 -16.77 8.09
CA ALA A 126 -0.45 -16.26 9.27
C ALA A 126 -1.68 -17.10 9.62
N LEU A 127 -2.49 -17.47 8.62
CA LEU A 127 -3.67 -18.33 8.83
C LEU A 127 -3.28 -19.74 9.28
N ASP A 128 -2.27 -20.35 8.64
CA ASP A 128 -1.75 -21.67 9.01
C ASP A 128 -1.22 -21.68 10.45
N LEU A 129 -0.35 -20.71 10.81
CA LEU A 129 0.21 -20.62 12.16
C LEU A 129 -0.87 -20.30 13.20
N ALA A 130 -1.90 -19.54 12.85
CA ALA A 130 -3.07 -19.30 13.71
C ALA A 130 -3.97 -20.52 13.88
N ARG A 131 -3.79 -21.56 13.05
CA ARG A 131 -4.69 -22.74 12.92
C ARG A 131 -6.09 -22.37 12.44
N ILE A 132 -6.19 -21.36 11.59
CA ILE A 132 -7.41 -21.02 10.86
C ILE A 132 -7.31 -21.67 9.48
N PRO A 133 -8.32 -22.44 9.03
CA PRO A 133 -8.32 -22.99 7.68
C PRO A 133 -8.09 -21.90 6.64
N VAL A 134 -7.09 -22.13 5.78
CA VAL A 134 -6.64 -21.16 4.76
C VAL A 134 -7.78 -20.83 3.81
N ARG A 135 -8.50 -21.85 3.31
CA ARG A 135 -9.68 -21.62 2.47
C ARG A 135 -10.88 -21.29 3.34
N ALA A 136 -11.61 -20.25 2.98
CA ALA A 136 -12.82 -19.83 3.68
C ALA A 136 -13.91 -20.93 3.70
N CYS A 137 -13.99 -21.75 2.66
CA CYS A 137 -14.96 -22.85 2.58
C CYS A 137 -14.68 -24.02 3.53
N ASP A 138 -13.46 -24.13 4.06
CA ASP A 138 -13.06 -25.22 4.95
C ASP A 138 -13.29 -24.85 6.44
N ARG A 139 -13.76 -23.62 6.71
CA ARG A 139 -13.96 -23.11 8.06
C ARG A 139 -15.21 -23.68 8.71
N ALA A 140 -15.08 -24.05 9.99
CA ALA A 140 -16.19 -24.58 10.77
C ALA A 140 -17.13 -23.48 11.29
N GLU A 141 -18.29 -23.89 11.81
CA GLU A 141 -19.36 -23.00 12.28
C GLU A 141 -18.88 -22.00 13.36
N ASP A 142 -18.04 -22.45 14.30
CA ASP A 142 -17.52 -21.68 15.44
C ASP A 142 -16.25 -20.86 15.12
N GLU A 143 -15.68 -20.99 13.92
CA GLU A 143 -14.44 -20.31 13.57
C GLU A 143 -14.67 -18.85 13.14
N ALA A 144 -13.62 -18.04 13.31
CA ALA A 144 -13.62 -16.62 12.99
C ALA A 144 -14.12 -16.32 11.57
N ILE A 145 -14.77 -15.17 11.42
CA ILE A 145 -14.97 -14.55 10.10
C ILE A 145 -13.66 -13.83 9.74
N VAL A 146 -13.05 -14.17 8.60
CA VAL A 146 -11.79 -13.57 8.16
C VAL A 146 -12.06 -12.60 7.01
N VAL A 147 -11.73 -11.33 7.22
CA VAL A 147 -11.94 -10.26 6.24
C VAL A 147 -10.61 -9.64 5.80
N ALA A 148 -10.56 -9.13 4.57
CA ALA A 148 -9.39 -8.44 4.02
C ALA A 148 -9.68 -6.98 3.68
N GLY A 149 -8.69 -6.12 3.89
CA GLY A 149 -8.70 -4.71 3.52
C GLY A 149 -7.33 -4.28 2.97
N GLY A 150 -7.16 -2.97 2.77
CA GLY A 150 -5.87 -2.38 2.42
C GLY A 150 -5.67 -2.13 0.92
N PRO A 151 -4.56 -1.48 0.53
CA PRO A 151 -4.36 -1.06 -0.86
C PRO A 151 -4.09 -2.21 -1.84
N GLY A 152 -3.73 -3.40 -1.37
CA GLY A 152 -3.38 -4.55 -2.21
C GLY A 152 -4.56 -5.37 -2.76
N ILE A 153 -5.82 -5.00 -2.46
CA ILE A 153 -7.00 -5.83 -2.78
C ILE A 153 -7.77 -5.38 -4.02
N TRP A 154 -7.25 -4.46 -4.81
CA TRP A 154 -7.93 -3.96 -6.02
C TRP A 154 -8.06 -4.99 -7.14
N ASN A 155 -7.25 -6.06 -7.11
CA ASN A 155 -7.61 -7.32 -7.72
C ASN A 155 -7.76 -8.36 -6.59
N PRO A 156 -8.97 -8.59 -6.06
CA PRO A 156 -9.16 -9.47 -4.91
C PRO A 156 -9.09 -10.96 -5.29
N GLU A 157 -9.28 -11.31 -6.57
CA GLU A 157 -9.53 -12.69 -6.98
C GLU A 157 -8.41 -13.69 -6.65
N PRO A 158 -7.11 -13.38 -6.85
CA PRO A 158 -6.05 -14.29 -6.46
C PRO A 158 -6.06 -14.65 -4.96
N LEU A 159 -6.66 -13.80 -4.12
CA LEU A 159 -6.77 -13.98 -2.67
C LEU A 159 -8.17 -14.43 -2.25
N ALA A 160 -9.17 -14.33 -3.12
CA ALA A 160 -10.57 -14.49 -2.78
C ALA A 160 -10.92 -15.80 -2.05
N PRO A 161 -10.33 -16.96 -2.40
CA PRO A 161 -10.60 -18.21 -1.67
C PRO A 161 -10.15 -18.19 -0.19
N MET A 162 -9.28 -17.26 0.22
CA MET A 162 -8.81 -17.13 1.60
C MET A 162 -9.77 -16.36 2.52
N PHE A 163 -10.70 -15.58 1.98
CA PHE A 163 -11.43 -14.58 2.77
C PHE A 163 -12.94 -14.80 2.70
N ASP A 164 -13.61 -14.52 3.82
CA ASP A 164 -15.07 -14.50 3.87
C ASP A 164 -15.62 -13.21 3.25
N ALA A 165 -14.89 -12.10 3.38
CA ALA A 165 -15.23 -10.83 2.75
C ALA A 165 -13.99 -9.93 2.51
N PHE A 166 -14.12 -9.01 1.56
CA PHE A 166 -13.17 -7.92 1.29
C PHE A 166 -13.85 -6.58 1.52
N LEU A 167 -13.15 -5.68 2.20
CA LEU A 167 -13.62 -4.34 2.54
C LEU A 167 -12.95 -3.34 1.62
N LEU A 168 -13.66 -2.91 0.58
CA LEU A 168 -13.10 -2.04 -0.45
C LEU A 168 -13.13 -0.58 -0.03
N GLY A 169 -11.98 0.09 -0.04
CA GLY A 169 -11.87 1.53 0.17
C GLY A 169 -11.45 1.92 1.58
N GLU A 170 -12.11 2.93 2.13
CA GLU A 170 -11.79 3.51 3.44
C GLU A 170 -12.52 2.75 4.54
N GLY A 171 -11.74 2.30 5.53
CA GLY A 171 -12.15 1.24 6.43
C GLY A 171 -12.64 1.69 7.80
N GLU A 172 -12.51 2.98 8.14
CA GLU A 172 -12.78 3.56 9.46
C GLU A 172 -14.17 3.17 10.00
N GLU A 173 -15.20 3.43 9.20
CA GLU A 173 -16.60 3.10 9.52
C GLU A 173 -16.90 1.68 9.07
N HIS A 174 -16.35 1.28 7.92
CA HIS A 174 -16.66 0.01 7.26
C HIS A 174 -16.28 -1.21 8.10
N ILE A 175 -15.11 -1.22 8.75
CA ILE A 175 -14.69 -2.34 9.61
C ILE A 175 -15.59 -2.47 10.84
N VAL A 176 -16.08 -1.35 11.36
CA VAL A 176 -16.98 -1.30 12.52
C VAL A 176 -18.35 -1.87 12.13
N GLU A 177 -18.93 -1.40 11.03
CA GLU A 177 -20.21 -1.90 10.49
C GLU A 177 -20.17 -3.42 10.26
N VAL A 178 -19.06 -3.93 9.71
CA VAL A 178 -18.87 -5.37 9.50
C VAL A 178 -18.70 -6.12 10.82
N ALA A 179 -17.91 -5.59 11.76
CA ALA A 179 -17.75 -6.22 13.09
C ALA A 179 -19.08 -6.31 13.84
N GLU A 180 -19.89 -5.24 13.81
CA GLU A 180 -21.21 -5.19 14.41
C GLU A 180 -22.19 -6.16 13.73
N ALA A 181 -22.17 -6.27 12.40
CA ALA A 181 -22.98 -7.25 11.68
C ALA A 181 -22.61 -8.69 12.04
N VAL A 182 -21.31 -9.01 12.13
CA VAL A 182 -20.84 -10.32 12.56
C VAL A 182 -21.26 -10.59 14.01
N LYS A 183 -21.05 -9.62 14.92
CA LYS A 183 -21.44 -9.70 16.33
C LYS A 183 -22.94 -9.98 16.46
N ALA A 184 -23.80 -9.18 15.82
CA ALA A 184 -25.25 -9.31 15.88
C ALA A 184 -25.70 -10.67 15.33
N GLY A 185 -25.08 -11.16 14.25
CA GLY A 185 -25.37 -12.49 13.70
C GLY A 185 -25.01 -13.63 14.66
N ARG A 186 -23.87 -13.51 15.37
CA ARG A 186 -23.45 -14.48 16.40
C ARG A 186 -24.40 -14.45 17.60
N GLU A 187 -24.77 -13.28 18.10
CA GLU A 187 -25.71 -13.11 19.22
C GLU A 187 -27.12 -13.64 18.89
N ALA A 188 -27.54 -13.52 17.62
CA ALA A 188 -28.79 -14.09 17.14
C ALA A 188 -28.73 -15.61 16.89
N GLY A 189 -27.57 -16.25 17.06
CA GLY A 189 -27.38 -17.68 16.82
C GLY A 189 -27.53 -18.08 15.36
N LEU A 190 -27.26 -17.17 14.43
CA LEU A 190 -27.33 -17.45 12.99
C LEU A 190 -26.20 -18.40 12.57
N PRO A 191 -26.46 -19.31 11.61
CA PRO A 191 -25.40 -20.08 10.97
C PRO A 191 -24.34 -19.16 10.34
N ARG A 192 -23.07 -19.54 10.43
CA ARG A 192 -21.92 -18.80 9.89
C ARG A 192 -22.12 -18.41 8.43
N ALA A 193 -22.62 -19.33 7.62
CA ALA A 193 -22.91 -19.08 6.21
C ALA A 193 -23.94 -17.95 6.00
N GLN A 194 -24.93 -17.81 6.89
CA GLN A 194 -25.90 -16.72 6.85
C GLN A 194 -25.29 -15.40 7.30
N ILE A 195 -24.43 -15.42 8.33
CA ILE A 195 -23.68 -14.22 8.77
C ILE A 195 -22.80 -13.69 7.63
N VAL A 196 -22.03 -14.57 6.98
CA VAL A 196 -21.19 -14.18 5.83
C VAL A 196 -22.05 -13.67 4.66
N ALA A 197 -23.16 -14.33 4.37
CA ALA A 197 -24.06 -13.91 3.30
C ALA A 197 -24.67 -12.52 3.58
N SER A 198 -25.04 -12.19 4.82
CA SER A 198 -25.60 -10.87 5.15
C SER A 198 -24.59 -9.73 5.02
N LEU A 199 -23.29 -10.02 4.95
CA LEU A 199 -22.27 -8.98 4.75
C LEU A 199 -22.40 -8.30 3.38
N VAL A 200 -23.11 -8.88 2.41
CA VAL A 200 -23.41 -8.23 1.12
C VAL A 200 -24.26 -6.96 1.30
N ASP A 201 -25.01 -6.86 2.39
CA ASP A 201 -25.87 -5.73 2.70
C ASP A 201 -25.07 -4.54 3.28
N VAL A 202 -23.83 -4.77 3.73
CA VAL A 202 -22.92 -3.71 4.19
C VAL A 202 -22.23 -3.09 2.97
N PRO A 203 -22.46 -1.81 2.65
CA PRO A 203 -21.91 -1.19 1.45
C PRO A 203 -20.39 -1.31 1.34
N GLY A 204 -19.91 -1.58 0.12
CA GLY A 204 -18.48 -1.75 -0.17
C GLY A 204 -17.87 -3.10 0.21
N THR A 205 -18.69 -4.03 0.71
CA THR A 205 -18.25 -5.37 1.05
C THR A 205 -18.38 -6.32 -0.13
N TYR A 206 -17.25 -6.89 -0.56
CA TYR A 206 -17.24 -7.98 -1.54
C TYR A 206 -17.19 -9.33 -0.82
N VAL A 207 -18.22 -10.17 -0.97
CA VAL A 207 -18.32 -11.49 -0.35
C VAL A 207 -18.08 -12.58 -1.41
N PRO A 208 -16.90 -13.22 -1.50
CA PRO A 208 -16.57 -14.12 -2.60
C PRO A 208 -17.55 -15.29 -2.81
N SER A 209 -18.17 -15.78 -1.74
CA SER A 209 -19.14 -16.88 -1.80
C SER A 209 -20.46 -16.50 -2.51
N ALA A 210 -20.78 -15.21 -2.58
CA ALA A 210 -21.94 -14.67 -3.30
C ALA A 210 -21.69 -14.52 -4.81
N TYR A 211 -20.48 -14.77 -5.29
CA TYR A 211 -20.09 -14.57 -6.69
C TYR A 211 -19.52 -15.85 -7.32
N GLU A 212 -19.61 -15.94 -8.64
CA GLU A 212 -19.07 -17.02 -9.46
C GLU A 212 -18.18 -16.47 -10.57
N VAL A 213 -17.22 -17.29 -11.02
CA VAL A 213 -16.35 -16.97 -12.15
C VAL A 213 -17.02 -17.48 -13.42
N ARG A 214 -17.26 -16.58 -14.39
CA ARG A 214 -17.70 -16.91 -15.74
C ARG A 214 -16.52 -16.92 -16.69
N ARG A 215 -16.41 -18.00 -17.47
CA ARG A 215 -15.43 -18.18 -18.54
C ARG A 215 -16.19 -18.35 -19.85
N ASP A 216 -16.52 -17.23 -20.47
CA ASP A 216 -17.08 -17.17 -21.82
C ASP A 216 -16.14 -16.34 -22.73
N GLY A 217 -16.55 -16.05 -23.96
CA GLY A 217 -15.74 -15.29 -24.92
C GLY A 217 -15.59 -13.79 -24.62
N GLU A 218 -16.22 -13.25 -23.58
CA GLU A 218 -16.16 -11.83 -23.21
C GLU A 218 -15.02 -11.50 -22.23
N GLY A 219 -14.45 -12.51 -21.57
CA GLY A 219 -13.45 -12.36 -20.52
C GLY A 219 -11.99 -12.52 -20.97
N THR A 220 -11.08 -12.41 -20.01
CA THR A 220 -9.70 -12.92 -20.15
C THR A 220 -9.67 -14.44 -20.06
N ARG A 221 -8.50 -15.08 -20.21
CA ARG A 221 -8.38 -16.53 -19.96
C ARG A 221 -8.72 -16.94 -18.51
N PHE A 222 -8.66 -16.01 -17.57
CA PHE A 222 -9.07 -16.21 -16.18
C PHE A 222 -10.56 -15.90 -15.94
N GLY A 223 -11.30 -15.58 -17.00
CA GLY A 223 -12.71 -15.20 -16.93
C GLY A 223 -12.92 -13.82 -16.29
N TYR A 224 -14.13 -13.65 -15.76
CA TYR A 224 -14.56 -12.50 -14.98
C TYR A 224 -15.57 -12.95 -13.93
N VAL A 225 -15.82 -12.10 -12.94
CA VAL A 225 -16.67 -12.43 -11.78
C VAL A 225 -18.03 -11.76 -11.90
N VAL A 226 -19.08 -12.48 -11.48
CA VAL A 226 -20.46 -11.96 -11.40
C VAL A 226 -21.19 -12.48 -10.17
N PRO A 227 -22.22 -11.78 -9.69
CA PRO A 227 -23.08 -12.28 -8.63
C PRO A 227 -23.76 -13.60 -9.03
N LYS A 228 -23.90 -14.50 -8.06
CA LYS A 228 -24.78 -15.67 -8.20
C LYS A 228 -26.23 -15.22 -8.18
N GLU A 229 -27.06 -15.91 -8.94
CA GLU A 229 -28.50 -15.67 -8.95
C GLU A 229 -29.09 -15.84 -7.53
N GLY A 230 -29.91 -14.87 -7.10
CA GLY A 230 -30.54 -14.88 -5.77
C GLY A 230 -29.64 -14.53 -4.59
N SER A 231 -28.36 -14.18 -4.82
CA SER A 231 -27.42 -13.83 -3.74
C SER A 231 -27.66 -12.45 -3.10
N GLY A 232 -28.42 -11.56 -3.75
CA GLY A 232 -28.58 -10.16 -3.32
C GLY A 232 -27.35 -9.28 -3.57
N ALA A 233 -26.22 -9.86 -3.96
CA ALA A 233 -24.98 -9.13 -4.19
C ALA A 233 -25.06 -8.22 -5.44
N PRO A 234 -24.48 -7.02 -5.41
CA PRO A 234 -24.49 -6.10 -6.54
C PRO A 234 -23.58 -6.57 -7.67
N GLU A 235 -23.88 -6.20 -8.93
CA GLU A 235 -22.98 -6.51 -10.06
C GLU A 235 -21.58 -5.91 -9.88
N VAL A 236 -21.50 -4.74 -9.24
CA VAL A 236 -20.27 -4.03 -8.93
C VAL A 236 -20.32 -3.55 -7.49
N VAL A 237 -19.37 -3.99 -6.68
CA VAL A 237 -19.11 -3.48 -5.34
C VAL A 237 -18.30 -2.20 -5.46
N LEU A 238 -18.91 -1.08 -5.07
CA LEU A 238 -18.25 0.22 -5.04
C LEU A 238 -17.49 0.40 -3.74
N ARG A 239 -16.27 0.95 -3.80
CA ARG A 239 -15.49 1.27 -2.61
C ARG A 239 -16.22 2.21 -1.65
N ARG A 240 -15.96 2.07 -0.35
CA ARG A 240 -16.28 3.07 0.67
C ARG A 240 -15.35 4.27 0.58
N VAL A 241 -15.92 5.42 0.91
CA VAL A 241 -15.23 6.70 1.10
C VAL A 241 -15.74 7.21 2.43
N ALA A 242 -14.85 7.59 3.34
CA ALA A 242 -15.25 8.10 4.65
C ALA A 242 -16.13 9.36 4.47
N ASP A 243 -17.24 9.41 5.21
CA ASP A 243 -18.28 10.45 5.08
C ASP A 243 -17.70 11.85 5.38
N ASP A 244 -17.00 11.98 6.52
CA ASP A 244 -16.26 13.20 6.88
C ASP A 244 -14.80 12.87 7.23
N PHE A 245 -13.93 13.00 6.23
CA PHE A 245 -12.49 12.84 6.40
C PHE A 245 -11.91 13.85 7.41
N ARG A 246 -12.43 15.07 7.52
CA ARG A 246 -11.90 16.08 8.43
C ARG A 246 -12.22 15.76 9.88
N ALA A 247 -13.40 15.21 10.14
CA ALA A 247 -13.81 14.78 11.48
C ALA A 247 -13.06 13.52 11.96
N SER A 248 -12.49 12.72 11.06
CA SER A 248 -11.70 11.54 11.43
C SER A 248 -10.42 11.93 12.19
N ASP A 249 -9.86 11.01 12.99
CA ASP A 249 -8.66 11.30 13.80
C ASP A 249 -7.42 11.47 12.90
N PRO A 250 -6.78 12.66 12.88
CA PRO A 250 -5.58 12.92 12.08
C PRO A 250 -4.34 12.16 12.58
N CYS A 251 -4.36 11.66 13.82
CA CYS A 251 -3.22 11.11 14.54
C CYS A 251 -3.59 9.77 15.18
N ALA A 252 -3.88 8.78 14.35
CA ALA A 252 -4.25 7.44 14.81
C ALA A 252 -3.08 6.61 15.37
N GLY A 253 -1.86 6.83 14.85
CA GLY A 253 -0.64 6.12 15.25
C GLY A 253 -0.05 6.67 16.56
N THR A 254 -0.64 6.29 17.69
CA THR A 254 -0.22 6.80 19.02
C THR A 254 0.50 5.76 19.88
N ILE A 255 0.67 4.55 19.35
CA ILE A 255 1.36 3.47 20.04
C ILE A 255 2.86 3.70 19.89
N VAL A 256 3.58 3.67 21.02
CA VAL A 256 5.03 3.78 21.04
C VAL A 256 5.64 2.37 21.05
N PRO A 257 6.33 1.97 19.97
CA PRO A 257 6.88 0.63 19.82
C PRO A 257 7.89 0.25 20.90
N SER A 258 8.00 -1.05 21.20
CA SER A 258 9.04 -1.58 22.10
C SER A 258 10.43 -1.68 21.47
N LEU A 259 10.54 -1.50 20.15
CA LEU A 259 11.81 -1.44 19.41
C LEU A 259 11.72 -0.44 18.25
N GLU A 260 12.88 0.02 17.77
CA GLU A 260 12.97 0.90 16.61
C GLU A 260 12.29 0.26 15.38
N THR A 261 11.35 1.00 14.79
CA THR A 261 10.61 0.58 13.59
C THR A 261 11.21 1.19 12.33
N VAL A 262 10.76 0.74 11.15
CA VAL A 262 11.25 1.30 9.88
C VAL A 262 10.86 2.77 9.69
N GLN A 263 9.81 3.22 10.38
CA GLN A 263 9.38 4.61 10.42
C GLN A 263 9.11 5.05 11.86
N ASP A 264 10.18 5.29 12.61
CA ASP A 264 10.11 5.62 14.03
C ASP A 264 9.86 7.12 14.28
N ARG A 265 8.63 7.56 14.00
CA ARG A 265 8.17 8.95 14.10
C ARG A 265 6.66 9.03 14.18
N LEU A 266 6.14 10.14 14.73
CA LEU A 266 4.71 10.41 14.71
C LEU A 266 4.23 10.64 13.27
N SER A 267 3.19 9.93 12.83
CA SER A 267 2.60 10.14 11.50
C SER A 267 1.25 10.82 11.62
N VAL A 268 1.09 11.95 10.91
CA VAL A 268 -0.16 12.73 10.87
C VAL A 268 -0.67 12.79 9.44
N GLU A 269 -1.89 12.28 9.20
CA GLU A 269 -2.49 12.29 7.86
C GLU A 269 -3.04 13.67 7.54
N VAL A 270 -2.45 14.35 6.55
CA VAL A 270 -2.82 15.74 6.21
C VAL A 270 -3.82 15.83 5.06
N LEU A 271 -3.81 14.87 4.14
CA LEU A 271 -4.77 14.76 3.05
C LEU A 271 -4.89 13.31 2.58
N ARG A 272 -6.02 13.00 1.95
CA ARG A 272 -6.28 11.72 1.29
C ARG A 272 -6.62 11.94 -0.18
N GLY A 273 -6.11 11.07 -1.06
CA GLY A 273 -6.31 11.17 -2.51
C GLY A 273 -5.21 11.96 -3.24
N CYS A 274 -5.18 11.82 -4.57
CA CYS A 274 -4.27 12.56 -5.45
C CYS A 274 -4.97 12.84 -6.79
N ALA A 275 -5.00 14.09 -7.22
CA ALA A 275 -5.70 14.51 -8.45
C ALA A 275 -4.80 14.53 -9.70
N ARG A 276 -3.49 14.35 -9.54
CA ARG A 276 -2.48 14.47 -10.60
C ARG A 276 -2.62 13.47 -11.75
N GLY A 277 -3.22 12.30 -11.49
CA GLY A 277 -3.62 11.36 -12.54
C GLY A 277 -2.50 10.71 -13.35
N CYS A 278 -1.40 10.35 -12.69
CA CYS A 278 -0.38 9.50 -13.30
C CYS A 278 -0.99 8.16 -13.76
N ARG A 279 -0.77 7.78 -15.03
CA ARG A 279 -1.48 6.65 -15.68
C ARG A 279 -1.07 5.26 -15.21
N PHE A 280 0.06 5.15 -14.52
CA PHE A 280 0.54 3.92 -13.91
C PHE A 280 0.12 3.78 -12.44
N CYS A 281 -0.28 4.89 -11.80
CA CYS A 281 -0.42 4.94 -10.35
C CYS A 281 -1.82 4.50 -9.93
N GLN A 282 -1.93 3.28 -9.40
CA GLN A 282 -3.18 2.77 -8.85
C GLN A 282 -3.72 3.67 -7.73
N ALA A 283 -2.86 4.05 -6.78
CA ALA A 283 -3.24 4.94 -5.67
C ALA A 283 -3.77 6.31 -6.15
N GLY A 284 -3.22 6.84 -7.25
CA GLY A 284 -3.64 8.10 -7.88
C GLY A 284 -5.04 8.04 -8.51
N ILE A 285 -5.67 6.86 -8.54
CA ILE A 285 -7.02 6.64 -9.03
C ILE A 285 -7.92 6.15 -7.89
N THR A 286 -7.47 5.15 -7.14
CA THR A 286 -8.28 4.45 -6.14
C THR A 286 -8.56 5.26 -4.88
N TYR A 287 -7.72 6.25 -4.55
CA TYR A 287 -7.93 7.13 -3.39
C TYR A 287 -8.69 8.43 -3.70
N ARG A 288 -9.06 8.69 -4.96
CA ARG A 288 -9.79 9.92 -5.32
C ARG A 288 -11.19 9.95 -4.71
N PRO A 289 -11.74 11.12 -4.33
CA PRO A 289 -11.24 12.48 -4.57
C PRO A 289 -10.18 12.95 -3.58
N VAL A 290 -9.57 14.11 -3.83
CA VAL A 290 -8.65 14.78 -2.89
C VAL A 290 -9.45 15.42 -1.77
N ARG A 291 -9.14 15.09 -0.52
CA ARG A 291 -9.72 15.68 0.68
C ARG A 291 -8.60 16.11 1.62
N GLU A 292 -8.56 17.39 1.96
CA GLU A 292 -7.55 18.02 2.80
C GLU A 292 -8.09 18.35 4.19
N ARG A 293 -7.21 18.28 5.19
CA ARG A 293 -7.47 18.81 6.53
C ARG A 293 -7.07 20.27 6.61
N ASP A 294 -7.67 21.02 7.53
CA ASP A 294 -7.24 22.40 7.76
C ASP A 294 -5.91 22.45 8.52
N ALA A 295 -5.13 23.50 8.26
CA ALA A 295 -3.85 23.71 8.88
C ALA A 295 -3.93 23.84 10.42
N ASP A 296 -5.07 24.30 10.95
CA ASP A 296 -5.30 24.36 12.39
C ASP A 296 -5.39 22.95 13.00
N ASP A 297 -6.17 22.05 12.39
CA ASP A 297 -6.32 20.66 12.85
C ASP A 297 -5.01 19.89 12.75
N VAL A 298 -4.28 20.05 11.64
CA VAL A 298 -2.98 19.39 11.43
C VAL A 298 -1.98 19.84 12.49
N VAL A 299 -1.87 21.15 12.76
CA VAL A 299 -0.93 21.67 13.76
C VAL A 299 -1.29 21.20 15.16
N ALA A 300 -2.58 21.26 15.54
CA ALA A 300 -3.04 20.76 16.83
C ALA A 300 -2.72 19.26 17.00
N ALA A 301 -3.01 18.44 15.98
CA ALA A 301 -2.74 17.01 15.99
C ALA A 301 -1.25 16.67 16.15
N CYS A 302 -0.35 17.45 15.53
CA CYS A 302 1.09 17.28 15.70
C CYS A 302 1.51 17.58 17.14
N VAL A 303 1.11 18.74 17.68
CA VAL A 303 1.47 19.16 19.05
C VAL A 303 0.96 18.17 20.09
N GLU A 304 -0.32 17.79 20.01
CA GLU A 304 -0.93 16.84 20.95
C GLU A 304 -0.35 15.43 20.80
N GLY A 305 -0.12 14.99 19.57
CA GLY A 305 0.45 13.67 19.29
C GLY A 305 1.88 13.54 19.81
N LEU A 306 2.73 14.56 19.62
CA LEU A 306 4.11 14.57 20.13
C LEU A 306 4.12 14.58 21.65
N ALA A 307 3.29 15.41 22.29
CA ALA A 307 3.18 15.46 23.74
C ALA A 307 2.74 14.10 24.35
N ARG A 308 1.88 13.34 23.66
CA ARG A 308 1.39 12.03 24.11
C ARG A 308 2.38 10.88 23.91
N THR A 309 3.20 10.96 22.86
CA THR A 309 4.07 9.85 22.42
C THR A 309 5.53 10.03 22.81
N GLY A 310 5.98 11.28 22.98
CA GLY A 310 7.38 11.59 23.26
C GLY A 310 8.30 11.45 22.04
N TYR A 311 7.75 11.31 20.82
CA TYR A 311 8.55 11.30 19.60
C TYR A 311 9.30 12.63 19.40
N ASP A 312 10.50 12.55 18.83
CA ASP A 312 11.32 13.71 18.44
C ASP A 312 11.14 14.07 16.94
N GLU A 313 10.22 13.41 16.25
CA GLU A 313 9.94 13.66 14.84
C GLU A 313 8.45 13.47 14.51
N VAL A 314 7.90 14.37 13.70
CA VAL A 314 6.57 14.26 13.09
C VAL A 314 6.66 14.26 11.57
N SER A 315 5.92 13.36 10.93
CA SER A 315 5.86 13.16 9.49
C SER A 315 4.47 13.48 8.96
N LEU A 316 4.39 14.46 8.05
CA LEU A 316 3.16 14.84 7.37
C LEU A 316 2.86 13.86 6.24
N MET A 317 1.94 12.94 6.50
CA MET A 317 1.69 11.78 5.66
C MET A 317 0.53 12.02 4.68
N SER A 318 0.78 11.76 3.40
CA SER A 318 -0.23 11.65 2.34
C SER A 318 0.38 11.09 1.05
N LEU A 319 -0.41 10.93 -0.01
CA LEU A 319 0.10 10.59 -1.35
C LEU A 319 0.88 11.73 -2.01
N SER A 320 0.60 12.99 -1.66
CA SER A 320 1.20 14.16 -2.28
C SER A 320 1.16 15.37 -1.33
N THR A 321 1.97 15.34 -0.27
CA THR A 321 1.89 16.32 0.83
C THR A 321 2.13 17.76 0.37
N THR A 322 3.04 17.95 -0.59
CA THR A 322 3.34 19.28 -1.16
C THR A 322 2.20 19.85 -2.02
N ASP A 323 1.25 19.01 -2.44
CA ASP A 323 0.06 19.45 -3.19
C ASP A 323 -1.03 20.00 -2.27
N HIS A 324 -0.89 19.84 -0.94
CA HIS A 324 -1.81 20.40 0.05
C HIS A 324 -1.89 21.92 -0.10
N SER A 325 -3.09 22.47 -0.29
CA SER A 325 -3.31 23.91 -0.52
C SER A 325 -2.71 24.81 0.58
N GLN A 326 -2.74 24.36 1.83
CA GLN A 326 -2.16 25.05 2.99
C GLN A 326 -0.78 24.51 3.46
N CYS A 327 -0.05 23.73 2.65
CA CYS A 327 1.21 23.08 3.06
C CYS A 327 2.21 24.06 3.71
N ALA A 328 2.49 25.18 3.05
CA ALA A 328 3.41 26.21 3.55
C ALA A 328 2.98 26.77 4.92
N ARG A 329 1.67 27.01 5.10
CA ARG A 329 1.12 27.49 6.37
C ARG A 329 1.29 26.46 7.48
N ILE A 330 1.09 25.17 7.18
CA ILE A 330 1.30 24.08 8.14
C ILE A 330 2.76 24.06 8.58
N LEU A 331 3.70 24.01 7.63
CA LEU A 331 5.14 23.91 7.93
C LEU A 331 5.65 25.10 8.73
N HIS A 332 5.32 26.33 8.30
CA HIS A 332 5.72 27.54 9.01
C HIS A 332 5.25 27.54 10.47
N ARG A 333 4.02 27.07 10.73
CA ARG A 333 3.48 27.00 12.08
C ARG A 333 4.13 25.91 12.92
N LEU A 334 4.33 24.71 12.37
CA LEU A 334 5.02 23.63 13.08
C LEU A 334 6.44 24.03 13.45
N ASN A 335 7.19 24.63 12.51
CA ASN A 335 8.54 25.13 12.77
C ASN A 335 8.57 26.15 13.91
N ARG A 336 7.60 27.07 13.95
CA ARG A 336 7.47 28.04 15.03
C ARG A 336 7.05 27.41 16.35
N CYS A 337 6.18 26.39 16.33
CA CYS A 337 5.76 25.68 17.53
C CYS A 337 6.94 24.96 18.20
N PHE A 338 7.88 24.45 17.40
CA PHE A 338 8.98 23.61 17.86
C PHE A 338 10.37 24.25 17.73
N GLU A 339 10.45 25.57 17.56
CA GLU A 339 11.72 26.29 17.32
C GLU A 339 12.75 26.07 18.45
N ASP A 340 12.27 26.04 19.69
CA ASP A 340 13.08 25.81 20.90
C ASP A 340 13.11 24.34 21.34
N GLU A 341 12.47 23.44 20.58
CA GLU A 341 12.39 22.01 20.86
C GLU A 341 13.29 21.21 19.92
N ALA A 342 13.74 20.03 20.36
CA ALA A 342 14.53 19.12 19.52
C ALA A 342 13.65 18.28 18.56
N VAL A 343 12.51 18.82 18.12
CA VAL A 343 11.53 18.12 17.28
C VAL A 343 11.81 18.39 15.81
N ARG A 344 11.82 17.33 14.99
CA ARG A 344 11.94 17.41 13.53
C ARG A 344 10.58 17.29 12.87
N VAL A 345 10.35 18.09 11.83
CA VAL A 345 9.22 17.89 10.91
C VAL A 345 9.76 17.22 9.65
N SER A 346 9.06 16.24 9.09
CA SER A 346 9.46 15.58 7.85
C SER A 346 8.30 15.42 6.86
N ILE A 347 8.64 15.45 5.56
CA ILE A 347 7.70 15.23 4.46
C ILE A 347 8.24 14.08 3.61
N PRO A 348 7.71 12.86 3.75
CA PRO A 348 8.19 11.69 3.01
C PRO A 348 7.77 11.71 1.53
N SER A 349 6.61 12.30 1.21
CA SER A 349 6.00 12.30 -0.13
C SER A 349 6.24 13.61 -0.85
N GLN A 350 7.39 13.75 -1.51
CA GLN A 350 7.74 14.97 -2.25
C GLN A 350 7.54 14.76 -3.76
N ARG A 351 6.51 15.40 -4.32
CA ARG A 351 6.38 15.58 -5.76
C ARG A 351 7.27 16.73 -6.20
N LEU A 352 7.81 16.61 -7.40
CA LEU A 352 8.78 17.53 -7.94
C LEU A 352 8.14 18.80 -8.50
N ASP A 353 8.27 19.90 -7.76
CA ASP A 353 8.25 21.27 -8.27
C ASP A 353 9.13 22.17 -7.39
N SER A 354 9.38 23.41 -7.82
CA SER A 354 10.18 24.38 -7.04
C SER A 354 9.55 24.67 -5.67
N PHE A 355 8.23 24.59 -5.58
CA PHE A 355 7.51 24.76 -4.32
C PHE A 355 7.84 23.64 -3.34
N GLY A 356 7.97 22.39 -3.80
CA GLY A 356 8.41 21.26 -2.99
C GLY A 356 9.79 21.46 -2.36
N VAL A 357 10.73 22.15 -3.03
CA VAL A 357 12.05 22.43 -2.46
C VAL A 357 12.00 23.55 -1.41
N GLU A 358 11.17 24.58 -1.63
CA GLU A 358 10.88 25.60 -0.61
C GLU A 358 10.23 24.98 0.63
N MET A 359 9.31 24.04 0.45
CA MET A 359 8.71 23.28 1.57
C MET A 359 9.75 22.38 2.26
N ALA A 360 10.64 21.73 1.50
CA ALA A 360 11.72 20.93 2.07
C ALA A 360 12.72 21.78 2.87
N LEU A 361 12.92 23.04 2.48
CA LEU A 361 13.74 24.03 3.20
C LEU A 361 13.17 24.34 4.56
N GLU A 362 11.87 24.62 4.63
CA GLU A 362 11.16 24.88 5.88
C GLU A 362 11.40 23.76 6.90
N VAL A 363 11.39 22.49 6.47
CA VAL A 363 11.56 21.35 7.39
C VAL A 363 13.02 20.90 7.59
N SER A 364 13.97 21.49 6.86
CA SER A 364 15.37 21.06 6.94
C SER A 364 16.09 21.68 8.13
N GLY A 365 16.36 20.89 9.18
CA GLY A 365 17.23 21.29 10.29
C GLY A 365 18.70 21.50 9.88
N ALA A 366 19.58 21.72 10.85
CA ALA A 366 21.00 22.05 10.61
C ALA A 366 21.80 21.01 9.79
N LYS A 367 21.37 19.73 9.76
CA LYS A 367 21.94 18.67 8.92
C LYS A 367 20.98 18.32 7.79
N ARG A 368 21.33 18.72 6.57
CA ARG A 368 20.57 18.38 5.36
C ARG A 368 20.86 16.94 4.93
N GLY A 369 19.84 16.09 4.97
CA GLY A 369 19.86 14.72 4.48
C GLY A 369 20.00 14.63 2.95
N GLY A 370 19.66 13.47 2.38
CA GLY A 370 19.45 13.36 0.92
C GLY A 370 18.06 13.85 0.54
N LEU A 371 17.93 14.58 -0.57
CA LEU A 371 16.63 15.02 -1.10
C LEU A 371 16.14 14.05 -2.17
N THR A 372 14.92 13.54 -2.06
CA THR A 372 14.38 12.54 -2.99
C THR A 372 13.38 13.16 -3.95
N PHE A 373 13.48 12.76 -5.21
CA PHE A 373 12.68 13.23 -6.33
C PHE A 373 12.20 12.04 -7.14
N ALA A 374 10.98 12.11 -7.68
CA ALA A 374 10.43 11.04 -8.50
C ALA A 374 10.01 11.56 -9.89
N PRO A 375 10.96 11.69 -10.84
CA PRO A 375 10.62 11.98 -12.24
C PRO A 375 9.85 10.85 -12.93
N GLU A 376 9.99 9.61 -12.45
CA GLU A 376 9.38 8.36 -12.95
C GLU A 376 9.86 7.91 -14.34
N ALA A 377 10.20 8.84 -15.23
CA ALA A 377 10.69 8.55 -16.57
C ALA A 377 11.86 9.47 -16.95
N GLY A 378 12.81 8.92 -17.72
CA GLY A 378 14.03 9.63 -18.12
C GLY A 378 13.78 10.79 -19.08
N SER A 379 12.93 10.58 -20.11
CA SER A 379 12.64 11.59 -21.13
C SER A 379 11.37 12.39 -20.83
N GLN A 380 11.29 13.62 -21.35
CA GLN A 380 10.05 14.42 -21.27
C GLN A 380 8.87 13.72 -21.94
N ARG A 381 9.12 13.15 -23.13
CA ARG A 381 8.12 12.39 -23.89
C ARG A 381 7.48 11.30 -23.04
N LEU A 382 8.28 10.48 -22.37
CA LEU A 382 7.76 9.37 -21.57
C LEU A 382 7.08 9.87 -20.28
N ARG A 383 7.54 10.99 -19.68
CA ARG A 383 6.82 11.69 -18.60
C ARG A 383 5.42 12.16 -19.05
N ASP A 384 5.28 12.62 -20.28
CA ASP A 384 3.99 13.03 -20.85
C ASP A 384 3.07 11.81 -21.12
N VAL A 385 3.65 10.70 -21.62
CA VAL A 385 2.94 9.42 -21.82
C VAL A 385 2.35 8.90 -20.50
N ILE A 386 3.08 8.97 -19.40
CA ILE A 386 2.60 8.51 -18.09
C ILE A 386 1.78 9.58 -17.33
N ASN A 387 1.60 10.76 -17.92
CA ASN A 387 0.92 11.90 -17.31
C ASN A 387 1.55 12.36 -15.98
N LYS A 388 2.89 12.42 -15.91
CA LYS A 388 3.57 12.92 -14.70
C LYS A 388 3.47 14.44 -14.57
N ASN A 389 3.24 15.19 -15.65
CA ASN A 389 3.10 16.66 -15.60
C ASN A 389 4.26 17.34 -14.85
N VAL A 390 5.48 16.84 -15.05
CA VAL A 390 6.71 17.41 -14.51
C VAL A 390 7.66 17.59 -15.69
N THR A 391 8.11 18.81 -15.90
CA THR A 391 9.02 19.13 -17.01
C THR A 391 10.48 18.92 -16.62
N GLU A 392 11.36 18.82 -17.61
CA GLU A 392 12.81 18.82 -17.37
C GLU A 392 13.27 20.12 -16.69
N GLU A 393 12.68 21.26 -17.08
CA GLU A 393 12.94 22.56 -16.47
C GLU A 393 12.55 22.59 -14.98
N ASP A 394 11.44 21.95 -14.60
CA ASP A 394 11.03 21.85 -13.20
C ASP A 394 12.08 21.07 -12.38
N LEU A 395 12.62 19.97 -12.92
CA LEU A 395 13.67 19.19 -12.28
C LEU A 395 14.97 19.98 -12.15
N GLU A 396 15.39 20.68 -13.21
CA GLU A 396 16.59 21.52 -13.15
C GLU A 396 16.44 22.66 -12.14
N ARG A 397 15.27 23.32 -12.12
CA ARG A 397 14.96 24.38 -11.17
C ARG A 397 14.97 23.87 -9.73
N ALA A 398 14.33 22.73 -9.47
CA ALA A 398 14.32 22.09 -8.16
C ALA A 398 15.73 21.66 -7.73
N ALA A 399 16.52 21.06 -8.62
CA ALA A 399 17.90 20.67 -8.35
C ALA A 399 18.78 21.88 -8.01
N ARG A 400 18.70 22.95 -8.82
CA ARG A 400 19.43 24.20 -8.59
C ARG A 400 19.10 24.79 -7.23
N ASN A 401 17.81 24.93 -6.92
CA ASN A 401 17.36 25.44 -5.63
C ASN A 401 17.87 24.58 -4.47
N ALA A 402 17.83 23.25 -4.59
CA ALA A 402 18.34 22.35 -3.55
C ALA A 402 19.86 22.52 -3.34
N PHE A 403 20.66 22.59 -4.40
CA PHE A 403 22.11 22.77 -4.26
C PHE A 403 22.50 24.16 -3.74
N GLU A 404 21.79 25.22 -4.15
CA GLU A 404 21.95 26.58 -3.61
C GLU A 404 21.67 26.60 -2.10
N ASN A 405 20.69 25.80 -1.69
CA ASN A 405 20.36 25.53 -0.31
C ASN A 405 21.15 24.34 0.24
N GLY A 406 22.38 24.12 -0.18
CA GLY A 406 23.36 23.31 0.54
C GLY A 406 23.10 21.80 0.63
N TRP A 407 22.06 21.27 -0.03
CA TRP A 407 21.97 19.81 -0.25
C TRP A 407 23.15 19.37 -1.11
N GLN A 408 23.63 18.16 -0.87
CA GLN A 408 24.75 17.58 -1.64
C GLN A 408 24.42 16.19 -2.19
N ARG A 409 23.35 15.58 -1.70
CA ARG A 409 22.92 14.24 -2.08
C ARG A 409 21.48 14.32 -2.58
N MET A 410 21.25 13.82 -3.78
CA MET A 410 19.91 13.70 -4.35
C MET A 410 19.61 12.24 -4.67
N LYS A 411 18.35 11.82 -4.52
CA LYS A 411 17.86 10.50 -4.91
C LYS A 411 16.77 10.69 -5.96
N LEU A 412 16.83 9.96 -7.06
CA LEU A 412 15.87 10.03 -8.16
C LEU A 412 15.19 8.67 -8.34
N TYR A 413 13.86 8.67 -8.43
CA TYR A 413 13.06 7.46 -8.69
C TYR A 413 12.52 7.44 -10.12
N PHE A 414 12.70 6.29 -10.75
CA PHE A 414 12.27 6.01 -12.11
C PHE A 414 11.60 4.64 -12.18
N MET A 415 10.91 4.42 -13.28
CA MET A 415 10.47 3.10 -13.70
C MET A 415 11.11 2.75 -15.04
N MET A 416 11.11 1.46 -15.34
CA MET A 416 11.42 0.91 -16.66
C MET A 416 10.32 -0.04 -17.09
N GLY A 417 10.14 -0.19 -18.41
CA GLY A 417 9.09 -1.01 -19.00
C GLY A 417 7.75 -0.33 -19.13
N LEU A 418 7.73 1.00 -19.14
CA LEU A 418 6.52 1.77 -19.37
C LEU A 418 6.01 1.60 -20.82
N PRO A 419 4.69 1.73 -21.08
CA PRO A 419 4.16 1.71 -22.43
C PRO A 419 4.83 2.74 -23.35
N THR A 420 5.16 2.33 -24.57
CA THR A 420 5.90 3.13 -25.59
C THR A 420 7.35 3.48 -25.24
N GLU A 421 7.93 2.93 -24.17
CA GLU A 421 9.33 3.17 -23.78
C GLU A 421 10.31 2.59 -24.80
N THR A 422 11.32 3.40 -25.15
CA THR A 422 12.40 3.09 -26.07
C THR A 422 13.76 3.07 -25.35
N ASP A 423 14.78 2.52 -25.99
CA ASP A 423 16.15 2.54 -25.47
C ASP A 423 16.65 3.96 -25.16
N ASP A 424 16.23 4.97 -25.92
CA ASP A 424 16.63 6.35 -25.68
C ASP A 424 16.02 6.92 -24.39
N ASP A 425 14.83 6.44 -23.99
CA ASP A 425 14.24 6.82 -22.71
C ASP A 425 14.98 6.18 -21.54
N ILE A 426 15.47 4.94 -21.69
CA ILE A 426 16.35 4.28 -20.71
C ILE A 426 17.67 5.03 -20.59
N ARG A 427 18.30 5.37 -21.72
CA ARG A 427 19.54 6.17 -21.73
C ARG A 427 19.34 7.57 -21.17
N ALA A 428 18.12 8.12 -21.24
CA ALA A 428 17.82 9.43 -20.67
C ALA A 428 17.85 9.41 -19.13
N ILE A 429 17.64 8.27 -18.46
CA ILE A 429 17.67 8.17 -16.99
C ILE A 429 19.05 8.58 -16.43
N PRO A 430 20.19 7.95 -16.82
CA PRO A 430 21.50 8.37 -16.35
C PRO A 430 21.87 9.78 -16.80
N ARG A 431 21.52 10.18 -18.03
CA ARG A 431 21.78 11.54 -18.54
C ARG A 431 21.12 12.60 -17.67
N LEU A 432 19.90 12.36 -17.22
CA LEU A 432 19.18 13.27 -16.33
C LEU A 432 19.84 13.35 -14.95
N ALA A 433 20.27 12.21 -14.40
CA ALA A 433 21.02 12.17 -13.14
C ALA A 433 22.37 12.91 -13.24
N GLU A 434 23.08 12.75 -14.35
CA GLU A 434 24.33 13.44 -14.65
C GLU A 434 24.11 14.95 -14.87
N ARG A 435 22.99 15.35 -15.47
CA ARG A 435 22.59 16.75 -15.58
C ARG A 435 22.35 17.38 -14.21
N VAL A 436 21.62 16.70 -13.33
CA VAL A 436 21.45 17.12 -11.92
C VAL A 436 22.80 17.26 -11.22
N LEU A 437 23.70 16.30 -11.42
CA LEU A 437 25.05 16.35 -10.86
C LEU A 437 25.88 17.51 -11.42
N ALA A 438 25.74 17.83 -12.70
CA ALA A 438 26.40 18.97 -13.34
C ALA A 438 25.95 20.29 -12.72
N ILE A 439 24.64 20.47 -12.50
CA ILE A 439 24.08 21.63 -11.77
C ILE A 439 24.69 21.72 -10.37
N GLY A 440 24.78 20.60 -9.64
CA GLY A 440 25.44 20.57 -8.33
C GLY A 440 26.91 20.99 -8.39
N ARG A 441 27.65 20.62 -9.45
CA ARG A 441 29.05 21.03 -9.65
C ARG A 441 29.19 22.51 -10.00
N GLU A 442 28.23 23.10 -10.69
CA GLU A 442 28.21 24.55 -10.97
C GLU A 442 28.06 25.36 -9.68
N ILE A 443 27.17 24.93 -8.79
CA ILE A 443 26.77 25.67 -7.58
C ILE A 443 27.72 25.41 -6.40
N VAL A 444 28.10 24.15 -6.18
CA VAL A 444 28.87 23.77 -4.99
C VAL A 444 30.35 24.12 -5.14
N PRO A 445 30.98 24.81 -4.15
CA PRO A 445 32.39 25.18 -4.17
C PRO A 445 33.32 23.97 -4.36
N LYS A 446 34.44 24.14 -5.07
CA LYS A 446 35.37 23.06 -5.45
C LYS A 446 35.76 22.13 -4.30
N GLY A 447 36.06 22.68 -3.11
CA GLY A 447 36.45 21.90 -1.93
C GLY A 447 35.34 21.00 -1.36
N ARG A 448 34.08 21.22 -1.72
CA ARG A 448 32.90 20.45 -1.27
C ARG A 448 32.29 19.57 -2.36
N ARG A 449 32.84 19.56 -3.57
CA ARG A 449 32.30 18.75 -4.69
C ARG A 449 32.49 17.25 -4.50
N GLY A 450 33.43 16.82 -3.67
CA GLY A 450 33.68 15.39 -3.40
C GLY A 450 32.52 14.68 -2.68
N SER A 451 31.61 15.42 -2.03
CA SER A 451 30.43 14.86 -1.37
C SER A 451 29.16 14.93 -2.24
N LEU A 452 29.25 15.44 -3.47
CA LEU A 452 28.14 15.40 -4.42
C LEU A 452 27.85 13.97 -4.85
N SER A 453 26.60 13.54 -4.75
CA SER A 453 26.16 12.25 -5.28
C SER A 453 24.70 12.27 -5.71
N VAL A 454 24.39 11.53 -6.76
CA VAL A 454 23.02 11.27 -7.20
C VAL A 454 22.77 9.77 -7.15
N SER A 455 21.79 9.33 -6.37
CA SER A 455 21.35 7.94 -6.38
C SER A 455 20.13 7.81 -7.28
N VAL A 456 20.07 6.78 -8.11
CA VAL A 456 18.99 6.48 -9.03
C VAL A 456 18.40 5.14 -8.62
N SER A 457 17.10 5.07 -8.40
CA SER A 457 16.38 3.81 -8.16
C SER A 457 15.39 3.59 -9.29
N VAL A 458 15.45 2.43 -9.93
CA VAL A 458 14.59 2.09 -11.08
C VAL A 458 13.73 0.86 -10.76
N ALA A 459 12.42 1.05 -10.67
CA ALA A 459 11.47 -0.05 -10.53
C ALA A 459 11.10 -0.64 -11.90
N VAL A 460 10.79 -1.94 -11.96
CA VAL A 460 10.17 -2.52 -13.15
C VAL A 460 8.67 -2.24 -13.09
N PHE A 461 8.11 -1.73 -14.18
CA PHE A 461 6.69 -1.38 -14.24
C PHE A 461 5.81 -2.64 -14.16
N VAL A 462 4.82 -2.62 -13.26
CA VAL A 462 3.81 -3.66 -13.10
C VAL A 462 2.44 -3.07 -13.47
N PRO A 463 1.74 -3.60 -14.49
CA PRO A 463 0.37 -3.20 -14.80
C PRO A 463 -0.57 -3.53 -13.63
N LYS A 464 -1.24 -2.53 -13.07
CA LYS A 464 -2.15 -2.70 -11.92
C LYS A 464 -3.61 -2.48 -12.31
N ALA A 465 -4.51 -3.21 -11.65
CA ALA A 465 -5.96 -3.07 -11.76
C ALA A 465 -6.40 -1.61 -11.56
N HIS A 466 -7.43 -1.20 -12.31
CA HIS A 466 -8.01 0.15 -12.30
C HIS A 466 -7.06 1.29 -12.70
N THR A 467 -5.97 0.98 -13.40
CA THR A 467 -5.12 2.00 -14.04
C THR A 467 -5.40 2.07 -15.54
N PRO A 468 -5.13 3.22 -16.21
CA PRO A 468 -5.12 3.28 -17.66
C PRO A 468 -4.21 2.25 -18.34
N PHE A 469 -3.23 1.72 -17.61
CA PHE A 469 -2.29 0.71 -18.10
C PHE A 469 -2.67 -0.73 -17.73
N GLN A 470 -3.82 -0.98 -17.10
CA GLN A 470 -4.23 -2.32 -16.67
C GLN A 470 -4.31 -3.36 -17.80
N TRP A 471 -4.40 -2.92 -19.06
CA TRP A 471 -4.51 -3.81 -20.23
C TRP A 471 -3.17 -4.21 -20.85
N CYS A 472 -2.06 -3.53 -20.51
CA CYS A 472 -0.78 -3.89 -21.09
C CYS A 472 -0.14 -5.09 -20.39
N GLY A 473 0.74 -5.79 -21.11
CA GLY A 473 1.69 -6.73 -20.54
C GLY A 473 2.83 -6.01 -19.83
N GLN A 474 3.43 -6.63 -18.83
CA GLN A 474 4.78 -6.27 -18.43
C GLN A 474 5.76 -6.64 -19.55
N LEU A 475 6.92 -5.99 -19.61
CA LEU A 475 7.99 -6.42 -20.51
C LEU A 475 8.42 -7.87 -20.21
N PRO A 476 8.80 -8.64 -21.25
CA PRO A 476 9.45 -9.93 -21.05
C PRO A 476 10.73 -9.79 -20.22
N ILE A 477 11.00 -10.80 -19.40
CA ILE A 477 12.12 -10.81 -18.45
C ILE A 477 13.49 -10.54 -19.10
N GLU A 478 13.74 -11.12 -20.28
CA GLU A 478 14.98 -10.92 -21.03
C GLU A 478 15.13 -9.47 -21.52
N GLU A 479 14.02 -8.82 -21.87
CA GLU A 479 14.02 -7.42 -22.27
C GLU A 479 14.24 -6.49 -21.06
N VAL A 480 13.69 -6.83 -19.89
CA VAL A 480 13.99 -6.13 -18.62
C VAL A 480 15.48 -6.20 -18.33
N ARG A 481 16.08 -7.40 -18.36
CA ARG A 481 17.52 -7.62 -18.15
C ARG A 481 18.38 -6.85 -19.16
N ARG A 482 17.99 -6.85 -20.45
CA ARG A 482 18.67 -6.06 -21.49
C ARG A 482 18.63 -4.56 -21.20
N ARG A 483 17.47 -4.02 -20.78
CA ARG A 483 17.34 -2.60 -20.43
C ARG A 483 18.09 -2.25 -19.14
N GLN A 484 18.18 -3.16 -18.17
CA GLN A 484 19.00 -2.98 -16.97
C GLN A 484 20.48 -2.89 -17.32
N ALA A 485 20.97 -3.77 -18.21
CA ALA A 485 22.32 -3.68 -18.75
C ALA A 485 22.57 -2.35 -19.46
N LEU A 486 21.64 -1.94 -20.34
CA LEU A 486 21.72 -0.65 -21.04
C LEU A 486 21.76 0.55 -20.09
N LEU A 487 20.94 0.52 -19.03
CA LEU A 487 20.92 1.54 -17.99
C LEU A 487 22.30 1.67 -17.33
N LEU A 488 22.91 0.56 -16.93
CA LEU A 488 24.23 0.53 -16.30
C LEU A 488 25.35 0.97 -17.26
N GLU A 489 25.33 0.50 -18.50
CA GLU A 489 26.31 0.86 -19.55
C GLU A 489 26.30 2.36 -19.87
N THR A 490 25.17 3.03 -19.67
CA THR A 490 25.02 4.47 -19.97
C THR A 490 25.53 5.36 -18.83
N VAL A 491 25.70 4.84 -17.61
CA VAL A 491 26.23 5.62 -16.49
C VAL A 491 27.71 5.91 -16.73
N SER A 492 28.07 7.17 -16.89
CA SER A 492 29.46 7.58 -17.13
C SER A 492 30.13 8.15 -15.88
N ASP A 493 29.34 8.68 -14.93
CA ASP A 493 29.86 9.33 -13.72
C ASP A 493 29.76 8.48 -12.46
N ARG A 494 30.88 8.22 -11.81
CA ARG A 494 30.96 7.43 -10.55
C ARG A 494 30.18 8.01 -9.37
N ALA A 495 29.82 9.30 -9.40
CA ALA A 495 28.98 9.91 -8.38
C ALA A 495 27.49 9.64 -8.59
N VAL A 496 27.12 9.01 -9.71
CA VAL A 496 25.79 8.45 -9.97
C VAL A 496 25.79 6.99 -9.53
N ARG A 497 24.93 6.65 -8.57
CA ARG A 497 24.76 5.27 -8.07
C ARG A 497 23.41 4.74 -8.51
N VAL A 498 23.37 3.60 -9.19
CA VAL A 498 22.12 3.01 -9.68
C VAL A 498 21.76 1.78 -8.86
N SER A 499 20.49 1.68 -8.47
CA SER A 499 19.84 0.49 -7.97
C SER A 499 18.58 0.22 -8.80
N TYR A 500 18.24 -1.05 -9.02
CA TYR A 500 17.03 -1.43 -9.76
C TYR A 500 16.36 -2.66 -9.14
N HIS A 501 15.08 -2.84 -9.39
CA HIS A 501 14.31 -3.99 -8.91
C HIS A 501 14.74 -5.28 -9.61
N ASP A 502 14.66 -6.39 -8.89
CA ASP A 502 14.88 -7.72 -9.44
C ASP A 502 13.80 -8.08 -10.49
N ALA A 503 14.24 -8.69 -11.60
CA ALA A 503 13.36 -8.99 -12.72
C ALA A 503 12.40 -10.16 -12.41
N ASP A 504 12.85 -11.15 -11.64
CA ASP A 504 12.10 -12.37 -11.32
C ASP A 504 10.97 -12.03 -10.34
N THR A 505 11.26 -11.25 -9.28
CA THR A 505 10.23 -10.74 -8.35
C THR A 505 9.18 -9.90 -9.08
N SER A 506 9.62 -9.02 -9.98
CA SER A 506 8.72 -8.13 -10.73
C SER A 506 7.80 -8.88 -11.70
N MET A 507 8.29 -9.99 -12.29
CA MET A 507 7.50 -10.87 -13.16
C MET A 507 6.43 -11.62 -12.38
N LEU A 508 6.78 -12.16 -11.21
CA LEU A 508 5.79 -12.79 -10.33
C LEU A 508 4.69 -11.80 -9.92
N GLU A 509 5.08 -10.60 -9.50
CA GLU A 509 4.12 -9.55 -9.10
C GLU A 509 3.18 -9.20 -10.27
N ALA A 510 3.70 -9.06 -11.48
CA ALA A 510 2.90 -8.80 -12.67
C ALA A 510 1.97 -9.95 -13.05
N ALA A 511 2.40 -11.20 -12.89
CA ALA A 511 1.55 -12.35 -13.10
C ALA A 511 0.38 -12.35 -12.10
N LEU A 512 0.67 -12.27 -10.80
CA LEU A 512 -0.36 -12.26 -9.74
C LEU A 512 -1.34 -11.09 -9.89
N SER A 513 -0.85 -9.90 -10.26
CA SER A 513 -1.68 -8.70 -10.46
C SER A 513 -2.78 -8.90 -11.52
N LYS A 514 -2.61 -9.87 -12.43
CA LYS A 514 -3.48 -10.09 -13.60
C LYS A 514 -4.30 -11.37 -13.55
N MET A 515 -3.99 -12.27 -12.62
CA MET A 515 -4.69 -13.53 -12.47
C MET A 515 -6.11 -13.34 -11.93
N GLY A 516 -6.97 -14.32 -12.20
CA GLY A 516 -8.25 -14.49 -11.53
C GLY A 516 -8.15 -15.38 -10.29
N ARG A 517 -9.25 -16.05 -9.98
CA ARG A 517 -9.42 -16.84 -8.74
C ARG A 517 -8.44 -18.00 -8.61
N GLU A 518 -7.94 -18.48 -9.74
CA GLU A 518 -6.93 -19.52 -9.87
C GLU A 518 -5.56 -19.09 -9.31
N GLY A 519 -5.32 -17.79 -9.17
CA GLY A 519 -4.11 -17.26 -8.53
C GLY A 519 -3.92 -17.76 -7.09
N PHE A 520 -5.00 -18.14 -6.42
CA PHE A 520 -4.94 -18.75 -5.08
C PHE A 520 -4.14 -20.04 -5.07
N ASP A 521 -4.38 -20.95 -6.02
CA ASP A 521 -3.73 -22.27 -6.02
C ASP A 521 -2.22 -22.13 -6.27
N LEU A 522 -1.81 -21.11 -7.05
CA LEU A 522 -0.41 -20.76 -7.24
C LEU A 522 0.22 -20.25 -5.94
N ILE A 523 -0.41 -19.29 -5.26
CA ILE A 523 0.08 -18.74 -3.97
C ILE A 523 0.18 -19.86 -2.92
N TYR A 524 -0.86 -20.67 -2.78
CA TYR A 524 -0.89 -21.77 -1.83
C TYR A 524 0.12 -22.87 -2.20
N GLY A 525 0.29 -23.17 -3.49
CA GLY A 525 1.29 -24.10 -4.00
C GLY A 525 2.73 -23.65 -3.73
N ALA A 526 3.01 -22.35 -3.87
CA ALA A 526 4.32 -21.76 -3.56
C ALA A 526 4.60 -21.75 -2.06
N TRP A 527 3.61 -21.38 -1.23
CA TRP A 527 3.74 -21.44 0.23
C TRP A 527 4.05 -22.85 0.73
N ARG A 528 3.39 -23.89 0.20
CA ARG A 528 3.68 -25.30 0.53
C ARG A 528 5.12 -25.73 0.22
N ARG A 529 5.82 -24.99 -0.64
CA ARG A 529 7.25 -25.18 -0.98
C ARG A 529 8.19 -24.32 -0.14
N GLY A 530 7.64 -23.61 0.85
CA GLY A 530 8.35 -22.76 1.79
C GLY A 530 8.62 -21.35 1.28
N CYS A 531 7.85 -20.85 0.30
CA CYS A 531 7.83 -19.42 -0.03
C CYS A 531 7.06 -18.66 1.05
N ARG A 532 7.71 -17.65 1.64
CA ARG A 532 7.15 -16.70 2.62
C ARG A 532 8.09 -15.50 2.68
N PHE A 533 7.55 -14.33 3.00
CA PHE A 533 8.24 -13.05 2.96
C PHE A 533 8.77 -12.71 1.56
N ASP A 534 7.98 -12.95 0.51
CA ASP A 534 8.42 -12.80 -0.90
C ASP A 534 8.77 -11.36 -1.31
N ALA A 535 8.37 -10.35 -0.53
CA ALA A 535 8.80 -8.96 -0.72
C ALA A 535 10.21 -8.66 -0.17
N TRP A 536 10.77 -9.56 0.64
CA TRP A 536 12.11 -9.44 1.20
C TRP A 536 13.11 -10.14 0.28
N THR A 537 14.05 -9.39 -0.28
CA THR A 537 14.98 -9.88 -1.32
C THR A 537 15.79 -11.10 -0.88
N ASP A 538 16.18 -11.18 0.40
CA ASP A 538 16.92 -12.29 0.98
C ASP A 538 16.05 -13.52 1.29
N ARG A 539 14.73 -13.40 1.17
CA ARG A 539 13.75 -14.46 1.42
C ARG A 539 13.02 -14.92 0.15
N PHE A 540 13.09 -14.15 -0.93
CA PHE A 540 12.41 -14.47 -2.17
C PHE A 540 12.93 -15.78 -2.78
N ARG A 541 12.01 -16.71 -3.08
CA ARG A 541 12.34 -18.06 -3.58
C ARG A 541 11.64 -18.34 -4.90
N PHE A 542 12.21 -17.84 -5.99
CA PHE A 542 11.61 -17.93 -7.31
C PHE A 542 11.38 -19.37 -7.80
N ASP A 543 12.30 -20.30 -7.52
CA ASP A 543 12.14 -21.71 -7.88
C ASP A 543 10.87 -22.34 -7.30
N GLY A 544 10.50 -22.00 -6.07
CA GLY A 544 9.28 -22.51 -5.44
C GLY A 544 8.00 -22.04 -6.13
N TRP A 545 8.02 -20.82 -6.68
CA TRP A 545 6.93 -20.31 -7.51
C TRP A 545 6.89 -20.98 -8.88
N CYS A 546 8.05 -21.22 -9.51
CA CYS A 546 8.13 -21.93 -10.78
C CYS A 546 7.62 -23.37 -10.67
N ASP A 547 8.01 -24.09 -9.62
CA ASP A 547 7.54 -25.46 -9.37
C ASP A 547 6.03 -25.51 -9.13
N ALA A 548 5.49 -24.56 -8.36
CA ALA A 548 4.04 -24.46 -8.13
C ALA A 548 3.29 -24.12 -9.42
N ALA A 549 3.82 -23.23 -10.24
CA ALA A 549 3.24 -22.88 -11.53
C ALA A 549 3.26 -24.06 -12.51
N GLY A 550 4.35 -24.82 -12.54
CA GLY A 550 4.50 -26.03 -13.36
C GLY A 550 3.48 -27.13 -13.01
N GLU A 551 3.13 -27.31 -11.72
CA GLU A 551 2.06 -28.25 -11.32
C GLU A 551 0.67 -27.83 -11.78
N LEU A 552 0.46 -26.53 -11.97
CA LEU A 552 -0.81 -25.94 -12.38
C LEU A 552 -0.90 -25.68 -13.89
N ASP A 553 0.15 -26.03 -14.65
CA ASP A 553 0.29 -25.71 -16.08
C ASP A 553 0.17 -24.19 -16.35
N ILE A 554 0.72 -23.38 -15.44
CA ILE A 554 0.73 -21.92 -15.52
C ILE A 554 2.12 -21.46 -15.96
N ASP A 555 2.19 -20.74 -17.08
CA ASP A 555 3.39 -20.02 -17.46
C ASP A 555 3.35 -18.60 -16.87
N LEU A 556 4.21 -18.34 -15.89
CA LEU A 556 4.31 -17.04 -15.22
C LEU A 556 4.75 -15.92 -16.18
N ALA A 557 5.66 -16.21 -17.10
CA ALA A 557 6.17 -15.22 -18.04
C ALA A 557 5.10 -14.84 -19.07
N VAL A 558 4.39 -15.83 -19.62
CA VAL A 558 3.22 -15.59 -20.49
C VAL A 558 2.14 -14.82 -19.72
N THR A 559 1.95 -15.11 -18.43
CA THR A 559 0.95 -14.41 -17.62
C THR A 559 1.29 -12.96 -17.35
N ALA A 560 2.53 -12.65 -16.99
CA ALA A 560 2.98 -11.28 -16.78
C ALA A 560 2.91 -10.46 -18.08
N THR A 561 3.31 -11.05 -19.21
CA THR A 561 3.49 -10.36 -20.51
C THR A 561 2.24 -10.28 -21.39
N GLU A 562 1.18 -11.00 -21.05
CA GLU A 562 -0.06 -11.02 -21.83
C GLU A 562 -0.67 -9.62 -22.00
N GLU A 563 -1.01 -9.19 -23.20
CA GLU A 563 -1.84 -8.00 -23.38
C GLU A 563 -3.33 -8.38 -23.30
N LEU A 564 -4.10 -7.62 -22.52
CA LEU A 564 -5.53 -7.86 -22.35
C LEU A 564 -6.31 -7.00 -23.36
N PRO A 565 -7.32 -7.56 -24.06
CA PRO A 565 -8.16 -6.77 -24.95
C PRO A 565 -8.84 -5.62 -24.20
N LEU A 566 -8.88 -4.43 -24.82
CA LEU A 566 -9.51 -3.25 -24.18
C LEU A 566 -10.98 -3.49 -23.84
N ASP A 567 -11.68 -4.31 -24.62
CA ASP A 567 -13.10 -4.61 -24.43
C ASP A 567 -13.36 -5.85 -23.59
N ALA A 568 -12.31 -6.55 -23.14
CA ALA A 568 -12.45 -7.71 -22.26
C ALA A 568 -13.03 -7.30 -20.89
N ARG A 569 -13.83 -8.21 -20.34
CA ARG A 569 -14.16 -8.23 -18.92
C ARG A 569 -12.97 -8.80 -18.14
N LEU A 570 -12.60 -8.10 -17.07
CA LEU A 570 -11.41 -8.37 -16.26
C LEU A 570 -11.84 -9.06 -14.96
N PRO A 571 -10.98 -9.92 -14.37
CA PRO A 571 -11.30 -10.62 -13.12
C PRO A 571 -11.77 -9.69 -11.98
N TRP A 572 -11.19 -8.49 -11.91
CA TRP A 572 -11.47 -7.48 -10.88
C TRP A 572 -12.60 -6.51 -11.20
N ASP A 573 -13.30 -6.63 -12.33
CA ASP A 573 -14.32 -5.63 -12.74
C ASP A 573 -15.47 -5.45 -11.74
N HIS A 574 -15.76 -6.48 -10.96
CA HIS A 574 -16.81 -6.50 -9.95
C HIS A 574 -16.44 -5.70 -8.69
N ALA A 575 -15.16 -5.37 -8.48
CA ALA A 575 -14.67 -4.53 -7.38
C ALA A 575 -14.23 -3.20 -7.98
N SER A 576 -14.82 -2.06 -7.57
CA SER A 576 -14.58 -0.81 -8.29
C SER A 576 -14.28 0.38 -7.37
N PRO A 577 -13.24 1.18 -7.67
CA PRO A 577 -13.02 2.45 -6.99
C PRO A 577 -13.95 3.57 -7.49
N GLY A 578 -14.96 3.26 -8.32
CA GLY A 578 -15.88 4.23 -8.91
C GLY A 578 -15.38 4.88 -10.21
N VAL A 579 -14.17 4.56 -10.67
CA VAL A 579 -13.65 5.08 -11.94
C VAL A 579 -14.32 4.38 -13.13
N SER A 580 -14.73 5.14 -14.13
CA SER A 580 -15.30 4.56 -15.34
C SER A 580 -14.23 3.91 -16.23
N LYS A 581 -14.53 2.72 -16.78
CA LYS A 581 -13.68 2.10 -17.82
C LYS A 581 -13.48 3.02 -19.03
N GLY A 582 -14.49 3.80 -19.38
CA GLY A 582 -14.42 4.77 -20.48
C GLY A 582 -13.34 5.84 -20.26
N PHE A 583 -13.18 6.32 -19.02
CA PHE A 583 -12.07 7.21 -18.66
C PHE A 583 -10.72 6.51 -18.80
N LEU A 584 -10.57 5.30 -18.25
CA LEU A 584 -9.31 4.55 -18.31
C LEU A 584 -8.89 4.27 -19.77
N LYS A 585 -9.82 3.87 -20.64
CA LYS A 585 -9.58 3.68 -22.08
C LYS A 585 -9.20 4.99 -22.79
N ARG A 586 -9.81 6.11 -22.40
CA ARG A 586 -9.46 7.43 -22.95
C ARG A 586 -8.04 7.83 -22.56
N GLU A 587 -7.67 7.62 -21.30
CA GLU A 587 -6.32 7.90 -20.82
C GLU A 587 -5.27 6.98 -21.47
N TRP A 588 -5.58 5.69 -21.69
CA TRP A 588 -4.75 4.79 -22.48
C TRP A 588 -4.45 5.37 -23.88
N ARG A 589 -5.50 5.79 -24.62
CA ARG A 589 -5.33 6.39 -25.95
C ARG A 589 -4.54 7.69 -25.93
N ARG A 590 -4.72 8.52 -24.90
CA ARG A 590 -3.93 9.76 -24.72
C ARG A 590 -2.46 9.44 -24.43
N ALA A 591 -2.18 8.40 -23.66
CA ALA A 591 -0.82 7.94 -23.40
C ALA A 591 -0.09 7.58 -24.70
N LEU A 592 -0.74 6.80 -25.57
CA LEU A 592 -0.17 6.43 -26.89
C LEU A 592 0.10 7.65 -27.79
N GLN A 593 -0.55 8.78 -27.54
CA GLN A 593 -0.37 10.04 -28.27
C GLN A 593 0.56 11.03 -27.55
N GLY A 594 1.09 10.68 -26.36
CA GLY A 594 1.88 11.60 -25.53
C GLY A 594 1.09 12.82 -25.04
N LYS A 595 -0.26 12.75 -25.00
CA LYS A 595 -1.09 13.88 -24.56
C LYS A 595 -1.30 13.84 -23.05
N THR A 596 -0.92 14.89 -22.35
CA THR A 596 -1.12 15.03 -20.91
C THR A 596 -2.57 15.37 -20.56
N THR A 597 -2.98 15.11 -19.33
CA THR A 597 -4.29 15.41 -18.75
C THR A 597 -4.06 16.23 -17.47
N GLY A 598 -4.77 17.35 -17.36
CA GLY A 598 -4.59 18.32 -16.27
C GLY A 598 -5.13 17.88 -14.91
N ASP A 599 -4.89 18.72 -13.92
CA ASP A 599 -5.23 18.48 -12.51
C ASP A 599 -6.66 18.97 -12.20
N CYS A 600 -7.55 18.06 -11.78
CA CYS A 600 -8.96 18.42 -11.56
C CYS A 600 -9.25 19.21 -10.28
N THR A 601 -8.26 19.43 -9.40
CA THR A 601 -8.42 20.30 -8.22
C THR A 601 -8.12 21.76 -8.53
N ARG A 602 -7.25 22.03 -9.50
CA ARG A 602 -6.80 23.38 -9.89
C ARG A 602 -7.38 23.85 -11.22
N GLU A 603 -7.62 22.93 -12.14
CA GLU A 603 -8.15 23.23 -13.47
C GLU A 603 -9.63 22.84 -13.57
N SER A 604 -9.96 21.87 -14.40
CA SER A 604 -11.33 21.45 -14.70
C SER A 604 -11.49 19.95 -14.52
N CYS A 605 -12.72 19.51 -14.26
CA CYS A 605 -13.04 18.10 -14.11
C CYS A 605 -12.64 17.31 -15.37
N THR A 606 -11.87 16.24 -15.18
CA THR A 606 -11.37 15.38 -16.26
C THR A 606 -12.34 14.25 -16.64
N GLY A 607 -13.50 14.18 -15.98
CA GLY A 607 -14.58 13.24 -16.28
C GLY A 607 -14.20 11.78 -16.01
N CYS A 608 -13.66 11.48 -14.82
CA CYS A 608 -13.30 10.11 -14.42
C CYS A 608 -14.47 9.25 -13.96
N GLY A 609 -15.55 9.87 -13.47
CA GLY A 609 -16.77 9.21 -13.00
C GLY A 609 -16.85 9.04 -11.48
N ILE A 610 -15.72 9.10 -10.76
CA ILE A 610 -15.66 8.79 -9.32
C ILE A 610 -16.61 9.65 -8.48
N CYS A 611 -16.51 10.98 -8.60
CA CYS A 611 -17.35 11.92 -7.84
C CYS A 611 -18.86 11.65 -7.99
N PRO A 612 -19.44 11.62 -9.21
CA PRO A 612 -20.87 11.34 -9.36
C PRO A 612 -21.25 9.89 -9.03
N THR A 613 -20.36 8.90 -9.24
CA THR A 613 -20.65 7.50 -8.95
C THR A 613 -20.69 7.21 -7.44
N LEU A 614 -19.81 7.83 -6.66
CA LEU A 614 -19.72 7.62 -5.21
C LEU A 614 -20.45 8.70 -4.40
N GLY A 615 -20.95 9.76 -5.04
CA GLY A 615 -21.61 10.87 -4.33
C GLY A 615 -20.65 11.76 -3.53
N VAL A 616 -19.42 11.94 -4.01
CA VAL A 616 -18.33 12.63 -3.30
C VAL A 616 -17.70 13.74 -4.14
N GLU A 617 -16.92 14.63 -3.53
CA GLU A 617 -16.23 15.73 -4.21
C GLU A 617 -14.82 15.98 -3.68
N ASN A 618 -14.04 16.80 -4.42
CA ASN A 618 -12.76 17.29 -3.91
C ASN A 618 -13.01 18.33 -2.81
N VAL A 619 -12.38 18.17 -1.66
CA VAL A 619 -12.47 19.08 -0.51
C VAL A 619 -11.09 19.66 -0.24
N LEU A 620 -10.88 20.93 -0.57
CA LEU A 620 -9.62 21.65 -0.33
C LEU A 620 -9.77 22.56 0.90
N ALA A 621 -8.70 22.72 1.67
CA ALA A 621 -8.66 23.58 2.85
C ALA A 621 -8.39 25.06 2.52
N GLY A 622 -7.55 25.30 1.52
CA GLY A 622 -7.24 26.62 0.99
C GLY A 622 -8.08 26.97 -0.24
N GLU A 623 -7.95 28.21 -0.68
CA GLU A 623 -8.55 28.68 -1.93
C GLU A 623 -7.89 27.98 -3.14
N ARG A 624 -8.67 27.90 -4.24
CA ARG A 624 -8.24 27.27 -5.50
C ARG A 624 -7.24 28.10 -6.28
#